data_AF-A0A956SWD8-F1
#
_entry.id   AF-A0A956SWD8-F1
#
_cell.length_a   1.000
_cell.length_b   1.000
_cell.length_c   1.000
_cell.angle_alpha   90.00
_cell.angle_beta   90.00
_cell.angle_gamma   90.00
#
_symmetry.space_group_name_H-M   'P 1'
#
loop_
_entity.id
_entity.type
_entity.pdbx_description
1 polymer ?
#
loop_
_entity_poly.entity_id
_entity_poly.type
_entity_poly.pdbx_seq_one_letter_code
_entity_poly.pdbx_strand_id
1 'polypeptide(L)'
;MGDVGDINGDGRSELVVGGTRGNQGVSGYARIFSGMDGSILYEFTGAANDDEFGRACAGVGDVNKDGVPDIIVGAIQRNTGGGYARVFSGADGAVLYTFFGQVATDRFGNSVDGVGDMDGDGYADVVVGAPSPDPVFPVAGAKAREKSGLPGYARVFSGRTGEILMEVSTTASKDGLGVSVSGAGDLNGDAVPDFIAGAWQDQNGLPGFARVYAGERPAPPGCAPVNVTTSALGVAAFAA
;
A
#
# COMPACT_ATOMS: atom_id res chain seq x y z
N MET A 1 8.35 -6.99 -5.42
CA MET A 1 8.76 -8.20 -4.70
C MET A 1 8.87 -7.82 -3.25
N GLY A 2 8.59 -8.73 -2.33
CA GLY A 2 8.64 -8.48 -0.89
C GLY A 2 8.96 -9.74 -0.11
N ASP A 3 9.51 -9.56 1.08
CA ASP A 3 9.61 -10.61 2.09
C ASP A 3 8.22 -10.86 2.67
N VAL A 4 7.82 -12.13 2.84
CA VAL A 4 6.53 -12.49 3.46
C VAL A 4 6.67 -13.18 4.80
N GLY A 5 7.89 -13.40 5.30
CA GLY A 5 8.09 -14.24 6.48
C GLY A 5 7.94 -15.74 6.16
N ASP A 6 8.04 -16.58 7.20
CA ASP A 6 7.96 -18.04 7.09
C ASP A 6 6.50 -18.49 7.11
N ILE A 7 5.93 -18.72 5.93
CA ILE A 7 4.52 -19.12 5.75
C ILE A 7 4.35 -20.65 5.64
N ASN A 8 5.42 -21.38 5.33
CA ASN A 8 5.38 -22.85 5.19
C ASN A 8 5.94 -23.60 6.43
N GLY A 9 6.46 -22.87 7.42
CA GLY A 9 7.00 -23.37 8.68
C GLY A 9 8.36 -24.06 8.54
N ASP A 10 9.13 -23.75 7.50
CA ASP A 10 10.42 -24.38 7.21
C ASP A 10 11.62 -23.68 7.88
N GLY A 11 11.36 -22.56 8.57
CA GLY A 11 12.35 -21.75 9.28
C GLY A 11 13.06 -20.72 8.41
N ARG A 12 12.65 -20.53 7.15
CA ARG A 12 13.14 -19.47 6.25
C ARG A 12 11.98 -18.62 5.78
N SER A 13 12.24 -17.34 5.55
CA SER A 13 11.22 -16.48 4.96
C SER A 13 11.02 -16.75 3.48
N GLU A 14 9.78 -16.65 3.04
CA GLU A 14 9.36 -16.73 1.65
C GLU A 14 9.48 -15.39 0.90
N LEU A 15 9.41 -15.46 -0.43
CA LEU A 15 9.44 -14.31 -1.31
C LEU A 15 8.15 -14.19 -2.12
N VAL A 16 7.47 -13.04 -2.07
CA VAL A 16 6.40 -12.70 -3.02
C VAL A 16 6.94 -11.92 -4.20
N VAL A 17 6.58 -12.32 -5.41
CA VAL A 17 6.92 -11.63 -6.67
C VAL A 17 5.68 -11.40 -7.50
N GLY A 18 5.35 -10.12 -7.69
CA GLY A 18 4.33 -9.66 -8.63
C GLY A 18 4.86 -9.60 -10.06
N GLY A 19 4.00 -9.97 -11.01
CA GLY A 19 4.28 -9.90 -12.44
C GLY A 19 3.11 -9.28 -13.18
N THR A 20 3.27 -8.02 -13.58
CA THR A 20 2.34 -7.37 -14.51
C THR A 20 2.78 -7.67 -15.93
N ARG A 21 1.92 -8.31 -16.73
CA ARG A 21 2.16 -8.47 -18.16
C ARG A 21 1.40 -7.37 -18.88
N GLY A 22 2.08 -6.26 -19.16
CA GLY A 22 1.46 -5.07 -19.73
C GLY A 22 0.68 -5.36 -21.01
N ASN A 23 -0.57 -4.87 -21.08
CA ASN A 23 -1.42 -4.72 -22.27
C ASN A 23 -1.50 -5.93 -23.21
N GLN A 24 -1.57 -7.15 -22.66
CA GLN A 24 -1.75 -8.40 -23.41
C GLN A 24 -3.03 -9.15 -23.02
N GLY A 25 -4.01 -8.45 -22.43
CA GLY A 25 -5.29 -9.06 -22.04
C GLY A 25 -5.14 -10.12 -20.95
N VAL A 26 -4.19 -9.90 -20.03
CA VAL A 26 -3.93 -10.76 -18.88
C VAL A 26 -4.06 -9.95 -17.61
N SER A 27 -4.58 -10.56 -16.56
CA SER A 27 -4.91 -9.88 -15.31
C SER A 27 -3.70 -9.54 -14.44
N GLY A 28 -2.54 -10.14 -14.72
CA GLY A 28 -1.35 -10.09 -13.88
C GLY A 28 -1.36 -11.18 -12.80
N TYR A 29 -0.23 -11.40 -12.15
CA TYR A 29 -0.10 -12.44 -11.13
C TYR A 29 0.80 -12.01 -9.96
N ALA A 30 0.67 -12.71 -8.84
CA ALA A 30 1.66 -12.74 -7.78
C ALA A 30 1.99 -14.20 -7.45
N ARG A 31 3.27 -14.51 -7.31
CA ARG A 31 3.75 -15.84 -6.93
C ARG A 31 4.51 -15.76 -5.64
N ILE A 32 4.35 -16.77 -4.79
CA ILE A 32 5.13 -16.94 -3.59
C ILE A 32 6.11 -18.10 -3.81
N PHE A 33 7.37 -17.84 -3.52
CA PHE A 33 8.45 -18.80 -3.66
C PHE A 33 8.99 -19.16 -2.28
N SER A 34 9.19 -20.46 -2.02
CA SER A 34 9.88 -20.95 -0.81
C SER A 34 11.26 -20.33 -0.71
N GLY A 35 11.60 -19.81 0.47
CA GLY A 35 12.94 -19.33 0.77
C GLY A 35 14.00 -20.43 0.84
N MET A 36 13.57 -21.70 0.96
CA MET A 36 14.45 -22.86 1.06
C MET A 36 14.94 -23.36 -0.30
N ASP A 37 14.05 -23.51 -1.28
CA ASP A 37 14.36 -24.18 -2.55
C ASP A 37 13.85 -23.45 -3.80
N GLY A 38 13.14 -22.33 -3.64
CA GLY A 38 12.56 -21.56 -4.75
C GLY A 38 11.38 -22.24 -5.44
N SER A 39 10.78 -23.27 -4.85
CA SER A 39 9.51 -23.85 -5.31
C SER A 39 8.37 -22.84 -5.17
N ILE A 40 7.36 -22.93 -6.04
CA ILE A 40 6.18 -22.08 -5.96
C ILE A 40 5.24 -22.67 -4.91
N LEU A 41 4.93 -21.89 -3.88
CA LEU A 41 3.96 -22.24 -2.85
C LEU A 41 2.55 -21.80 -3.25
N TYR A 42 2.43 -20.55 -3.74
CA TYR A 42 1.16 -19.98 -4.18
C TYR A 42 1.30 -19.23 -5.51
N GLU A 43 0.24 -19.25 -6.31
CA GLU A 43 0.06 -18.38 -7.47
C GLU A 43 -1.33 -17.75 -7.41
N PHE A 44 -1.37 -16.42 -7.36
CA PHE A 44 -2.58 -15.62 -7.37
C PHE A 44 -2.69 -14.85 -8.69
N THR A 45 -3.88 -14.75 -9.24
CA THR A 45 -4.16 -14.01 -10.49
C THR A 45 -5.16 -12.88 -10.25
N GLY A 46 -5.03 -11.80 -11.02
CA GLY A 46 -5.99 -10.70 -10.98
C GLY A 46 -7.40 -11.12 -11.44
N ALA A 47 -8.40 -10.36 -11.03
CA ALA A 47 -9.82 -10.66 -11.26
C ALA A 47 -10.27 -10.43 -12.72
N ALA A 48 -9.66 -9.48 -13.42
CA ALA A 48 -9.98 -9.14 -14.79
C ALA A 48 -8.74 -8.78 -15.61
N ASN A 49 -8.86 -8.88 -16.93
CA ASN A 49 -7.80 -8.48 -17.86
C ASN A 49 -7.40 -7.02 -17.64
N ASP A 50 -6.10 -6.73 -17.73
CA ASP A 50 -5.51 -5.39 -17.55
C ASP A 50 -5.71 -4.78 -16.14
N ASP A 51 -6.02 -5.61 -15.13
CA ASP A 51 -5.99 -5.20 -13.71
C ASP A 51 -4.60 -4.72 -13.26
N GLU A 52 -3.55 -5.17 -13.95
CA GLU A 52 -2.15 -5.04 -13.51
C GLU A 52 -1.96 -5.61 -12.09
N PHE A 53 -2.60 -6.73 -11.78
CA PHE A 53 -2.40 -7.43 -10.52
C PHE A 53 -0.95 -7.89 -10.36
N GLY A 54 -0.41 -7.75 -9.14
CA GLY A 54 1.03 -7.89 -8.90
C GLY A 54 1.81 -6.62 -9.18
N ARG A 55 1.14 -5.45 -9.31
CA ARG A 55 1.78 -4.14 -9.43
C ARG A 55 2.69 -3.86 -8.24
N ALA A 56 2.20 -4.17 -7.04
CA ALA A 56 2.93 -4.12 -5.79
C ALA A 56 2.56 -5.36 -4.96
N CYS A 57 3.47 -5.82 -4.11
CA CYS A 57 3.25 -6.96 -3.22
C CYS A 57 4.21 -6.88 -2.04
N ALA A 58 3.74 -7.29 -0.87
CA ALA A 58 4.49 -7.32 0.39
C ALA A 58 3.93 -8.39 1.34
N GLY A 59 4.74 -8.87 2.27
CA GLY A 59 4.26 -9.49 3.50
C GLY A 59 3.70 -8.43 4.43
N VAL A 60 2.63 -8.77 5.14
CA VAL A 60 1.92 -7.81 6.01
C VAL A 60 1.88 -8.22 7.47
N GLY A 61 2.56 -9.31 7.84
CA GLY A 61 2.38 -9.93 9.15
C GLY A 61 1.07 -10.72 9.20
N ASP A 62 0.69 -11.19 10.39
CA ASP A 62 -0.49 -12.03 10.61
C ASP A 62 -1.74 -11.15 10.78
N VAL A 63 -2.51 -11.00 9.70
CA VAL A 63 -3.67 -10.10 9.60
C VAL A 63 -4.91 -10.76 10.20
N ASN A 64 -5.00 -12.09 10.19
CA ASN A 64 -6.16 -12.84 10.70
C ASN A 64 -5.91 -13.55 12.06
N LYS A 65 -4.71 -13.46 12.63
CA LYS A 65 -4.25 -14.15 13.85
C LYS A 65 -4.27 -15.68 13.77
N ASP A 66 -3.99 -16.26 12.61
CA ASP A 66 -3.88 -17.71 12.47
C ASP A 66 -2.47 -18.27 12.79
N GLY A 67 -1.51 -17.38 13.07
CA GLY A 67 -0.12 -17.71 13.39
C GLY A 67 0.79 -17.78 12.17
N VAL A 68 0.28 -17.54 10.96
CA VAL A 68 1.02 -17.52 9.71
C VAL A 68 1.01 -16.09 9.14
N PRO A 69 2.15 -15.55 8.67
CA PRO A 69 2.16 -14.25 8.01
C PRO A 69 1.34 -14.22 6.72
N ASP A 70 0.66 -13.10 6.47
CA ASP A 70 -0.21 -12.90 5.32
C ASP A 70 0.45 -12.01 4.26
N ILE A 71 -0.19 -11.95 3.08
CA ILE A 71 0.35 -11.31 1.88
C ILE A 71 -0.64 -10.31 1.33
N ILE A 72 -0.17 -9.11 0.97
CA ILE A 72 -0.96 -8.13 0.23
C ILE A 72 -0.45 -7.99 -1.21
N VAL A 73 -1.37 -7.84 -2.16
CA VAL A 73 -1.07 -7.61 -3.57
C VAL A 73 -1.94 -6.47 -4.12
N GLY A 74 -1.29 -5.49 -4.74
CA GLY A 74 -1.91 -4.34 -5.39
C GLY A 74 -2.15 -4.54 -6.89
N ALA A 75 -3.21 -3.89 -7.39
CA ALA A 75 -3.63 -3.87 -8.79
C ALA A 75 -4.23 -2.49 -9.13
N ILE A 76 -3.62 -1.75 -10.06
CA ILE A 76 -4.03 -0.37 -10.32
C ILE A 76 -5.19 -0.22 -11.32
N GLN A 77 -5.63 -1.32 -11.96
CA GLN A 77 -6.73 -1.36 -12.93
C GLN A 77 -6.66 -0.26 -14.00
N ARG A 78 -5.59 -0.29 -14.80
CA ARG A 78 -5.23 0.79 -15.74
C ARG A 78 -6.36 1.27 -16.67
N ASN A 79 -7.31 0.38 -17.00
CA ASN A 79 -8.34 0.63 -17.99
C ASN A 79 -9.77 0.70 -17.42
N THR A 80 -10.04 0.18 -16.21
CA THR A 80 -11.42 -0.18 -15.80
C THR A 80 -11.80 0.12 -14.35
N GLY A 81 -10.98 0.79 -13.54
CA GLY A 81 -11.39 1.10 -12.17
C GLY A 81 -10.40 1.92 -11.36
N GLY A 82 -10.72 2.14 -10.09
CA GLY A 82 -9.91 2.95 -9.18
C GLY A 82 -8.68 2.23 -8.64
N GLY A 83 -8.48 0.97 -9.03
CA GLY A 83 -7.50 0.08 -8.45
C GLY A 83 -8.02 -0.62 -7.18
N TYR A 84 -7.32 -1.67 -6.77
CA TYR A 84 -7.60 -2.42 -5.56
C TYR A 84 -6.32 -2.99 -4.96
N ALA A 85 -6.38 -3.34 -3.68
CA ALA A 85 -5.40 -4.18 -3.01
C ALA A 85 -6.11 -5.36 -2.36
N ARG A 86 -5.50 -6.54 -2.42
CA ARG A 86 -6.08 -7.77 -1.87
C ARG A 86 -5.13 -8.41 -0.90
N VAL A 87 -5.64 -8.80 0.27
CA VAL A 87 -4.91 -9.53 1.30
C VAL A 87 -5.28 -11.01 1.19
N PHE A 88 -4.27 -11.86 1.22
CA PHE A 88 -4.38 -13.32 1.16
C PHE A 88 -3.77 -13.92 2.43
N SER A 89 -4.43 -14.94 2.97
CA SER A 89 -3.87 -15.71 4.07
C SER A 89 -2.62 -16.46 3.61
N GLY A 90 -1.55 -16.41 4.39
CA GLY A 90 -0.36 -17.24 4.15
C GLY A 90 -0.60 -18.72 4.42
N ALA A 91 -1.52 -19.03 5.33
CA ALA A 91 -1.81 -20.40 5.76
C ALA A 91 -2.50 -21.24 4.67
N ASP A 92 -3.46 -20.65 3.94
CA ASP A 92 -4.28 -21.39 2.96
C ASP A 92 -4.50 -20.67 1.62
N GLY A 93 -4.00 -19.44 1.46
CA GLY A 93 -4.18 -18.62 0.25
C GLY A 93 -5.59 -18.03 0.10
N ALA A 94 -6.46 -18.11 1.12
CA ALA A 94 -7.80 -17.53 1.07
C ALA A 94 -7.74 -16.00 1.04
N VAL A 95 -8.72 -15.38 0.37
CA VAL A 95 -8.84 -13.92 0.37
C VAL A 95 -9.41 -13.45 1.71
N LEU A 96 -8.62 -12.68 2.45
CA LEU A 96 -9.05 -12.06 3.71
C LEU A 96 -9.78 -10.75 3.45
N TYR A 97 -9.18 -9.86 2.66
CA TYR A 97 -9.76 -8.56 2.31
C TYR A 97 -9.53 -8.19 0.85
N THR A 98 -10.43 -7.39 0.29
CA THR A 98 -10.19 -6.64 -0.94
C THR A 98 -10.61 -5.18 -0.71
N PHE A 99 -9.64 -4.29 -0.75
CA PHE A 99 -9.81 -2.84 -0.60
C PHE A 99 -9.84 -2.19 -1.97
N PHE A 100 -10.79 -1.29 -2.20
CA PHE A 100 -10.98 -0.62 -3.49
C PHE A 100 -10.65 0.88 -3.40
N GLY A 101 -10.09 1.42 -4.49
CA GLY A 101 -9.99 2.86 -4.69
C GLY A 101 -11.38 3.51 -4.77
N GLN A 102 -11.48 4.78 -4.38
CA GLN A 102 -12.75 5.49 -4.33
C GLN A 102 -13.22 5.96 -5.71
N VAL A 103 -12.30 6.38 -6.56
CA VAL A 103 -12.62 6.84 -7.91
C VAL A 103 -11.75 6.15 -8.95
N ALA A 104 -12.28 6.03 -10.18
CA ALA A 104 -11.67 5.30 -11.29
C ALA A 104 -10.26 5.74 -11.72
N THR A 105 -9.74 6.81 -11.12
CA THR A 105 -8.41 7.35 -11.41
C THR A 105 -7.40 7.10 -10.31
N ASP A 106 -7.80 6.71 -9.10
CA ASP A 106 -6.91 6.70 -7.92
C ASP A 106 -5.63 5.90 -8.08
N ARG A 107 -5.65 4.85 -8.92
CA ARG A 107 -4.58 3.85 -9.01
C ARG A 107 -4.27 3.28 -7.63
N PHE A 108 -5.30 3.05 -6.84
CA PHE A 108 -5.20 2.41 -5.55
C PHE A 108 -4.54 1.02 -5.70
N GLY A 109 -3.69 0.64 -4.75
CA GLY A 109 -2.84 -0.55 -4.90
C GLY A 109 -1.59 -0.29 -5.75
N ASN A 110 -1.18 0.97 -5.95
CA ASN A 110 0.08 1.29 -6.61
C ASN A 110 1.29 0.87 -5.77
N SER A 111 1.16 1.04 -4.46
CA SER A 111 2.11 0.63 -3.43
C SER A 111 1.31 0.05 -2.27
N VAL A 112 1.88 -0.94 -1.59
CA VAL A 112 1.26 -1.67 -0.48
C VAL A 112 2.36 -2.09 0.50
N ASP A 113 2.06 -2.13 1.79
CA ASP A 113 2.93 -2.70 2.82
C ASP A 113 2.16 -3.05 4.10
N GLY A 114 2.80 -3.78 5.01
CA GLY A 114 2.32 -3.93 6.40
C GLY A 114 2.77 -2.75 7.26
N VAL A 115 1.95 -2.34 8.22
CA VAL A 115 2.35 -1.33 9.21
C VAL A 115 2.49 -1.89 10.62
N GLY A 116 2.19 -3.17 10.83
CA GLY A 116 2.10 -3.75 12.18
C GLY A 116 0.75 -3.42 12.82
N ASP A 117 0.63 -3.59 14.14
CA ASP A 117 -0.60 -3.33 14.90
C ASP A 117 -0.71 -1.84 15.26
N MET A 118 -1.33 -1.04 14.38
CA MET A 118 -1.43 0.41 14.52
C MET A 118 -2.55 0.82 15.48
N ASP A 119 -3.66 0.07 15.54
CA ASP A 119 -4.76 0.39 16.45
C ASP A 119 -4.64 -0.29 17.84
N GLY A 120 -3.69 -1.20 18.01
CA GLY A 120 -3.40 -1.88 19.27
C GLY A 120 -4.38 -3.02 19.59
N ASP A 121 -5.08 -3.56 18.59
CA ASP A 121 -6.00 -4.68 18.74
C ASP A 121 -5.32 -6.06 18.59
N GLY A 122 -4.02 -6.04 18.31
CA GLY A 122 -3.10 -7.15 18.18
C GLY A 122 -3.05 -7.78 16.80
N TYR A 123 -3.90 -7.36 15.85
CA TYR A 123 -3.87 -7.87 14.47
C TYR A 123 -2.93 -6.99 13.64
N ALA A 124 -2.26 -7.55 12.63
CA ALA A 124 -1.42 -6.75 11.76
C ALA A 124 -2.28 -5.90 10.79
N ASP A 125 -1.98 -4.62 10.69
CA ASP A 125 -2.64 -3.67 9.81
C ASP A 125 -1.85 -3.43 8.52
N VAL A 126 -2.53 -2.90 7.51
CA VAL A 126 -1.96 -2.74 6.17
C VAL A 126 -2.13 -1.33 5.64
N VAL A 127 -1.14 -0.86 4.87
CA VAL A 127 -1.19 0.43 4.18
C VAL A 127 -1.24 0.25 2.67
N VAL A 128 -2.05 1.07 2.01
CA VAL A 128 -2.19 1.09 0.54
C VAL A 128 -2.09 2.51 0.02
N GLY A 129 -1.20 2.70 -0.96
CA GLY A 129 -1.01 3.98 -1.66
C GLY A 129 -1.82 4.09 -2.95
N ALA A 130 -2.32 5.30 -3.19
CA ALA A 130 -3.08 5.71 -4.35
C ALA A 130 -2.56 7.08 -4.84
N PRO A 131 -1.53 7.10 -5.73
CA PRO A 131 -0.93 8.34 -6.18
C PRO A 131 -1.84 9.21 -7.04
N SER A 132 -3.03 8.72 -7.45
CA SER A 132 -3.83 9.36 -8.50
C SER A 132 -3.02 9.45 -9.82
N PRO A 133 -3.62 9.61 -11.00
CA PRO A 133 -2.88 9.75 -12.24
C PRO A 133 -2.62 11.24 -12.48
N ASP A 134 -1.36 11.66 -12.46
CA ASP A 134 -0.91 12.60 -13.49
C ASP A 134 0.62 12.61 -13.73
N PRO A 135 1.07 11.86 -14.75
CA PRO A 135 1.70 12.53 -15.86
C PRO A 135 0.92 12.15 -17.10
N VAL A 136 0.18 13.08 -17.68
CA VAL A 136 -0.04 13.05 -19.12
C VAL A 136 1.34 13.00 -19.79
N PHE A 137 1.85 11.81 -20.09
CA PHE A 137 2.84 11.66 -21.14
C PHE A 137 2.06 11.85 -22.45
N PRO A 138 2.33 12.93 -23.22
CA PRO A 138 1.67 13.11 -24.51
C PRO A 138 2.19 12.03 -25.47
N VAL A 139 1.53 10.87 -25.49
CA VAL A 139 1.54 10.03 -26.68
C VAL A 139 0.75 10.78 -27.74
N ALA A 140 1.41 11.16 -28.83
CA ALA A 140 0.81 11.88 -29.94
C ALA A 140 -0.50 11.22 -30.36
N GLY A 141 -1.63 11.91 -30.15
CA GLY A 141 -2.96 11.45 -30.52
C GLY A 141 -3.85 10.90 -29.39
N ALA A 142 -3.35 10.72 -28.16
CA ALA A 142 -4.21 10.41 -27.03
C ALA A 142 -4.97 11.67 -26.59
N LYS A 143 -6.31 11.65 -26.61
CA LYS A 143 -7.11 12.70 -25.96
C LYS A 143 -6.71 12.75 -24.48
N ALA A 144 -6.32 13.92 -23.98
CA ALA A 144 -6.10 14.15 -22.57
C ALA A 144 -7.32 13.62 -21.81
N ARG A 145 -7.14 12.56 -21.01
CA ARG A 145 -8.19 12.15 -20.07
C ARG A 145 -8.40 13.33 -19.14
N GLU A 146 -9.66 13.65 -18.84
CA GLU A 146 -9.99 14.77 -17.96
C GLU A 146 -9.16 14.68 -16.67
N LYS A 147 -8.48 15.78 -16.38
CA LYS A 147 -7.60 15.95 -15.26
C LYS A 147 -8.43 15.83 -13.98
N SER A 148 -8.29 14.74 -13.24
CA SER A 148 -9.09 14.53 -12.02
C SER A 148 -8.84 15.65 -10.99
N GLY A 149 -7.63 16.25 -10.99
CA GLY A 149 -7.25 17.31 -10.06
C GLY A 149 -7.20 16.87 -8.59
N LEU A 150 -7.41 15.58 -8.33
CA LEU A 150 -7.46 15.00 -6.99
C LEU A 150 -6.03 14.79 -6.46
N PRO A 151 -5.79 15.04 -5.16
CA PRO A 151 -4.52 14.73 -4.51
C PRO A 151 -4.30 13.21 -4.47
N GLY A 152 -3.03 12.81 -4.39
CA GLY A 152 -2.71 11.44 -4.01
C GLY A 152 -3.02 11.19 -2.53
N TYR A 153 -3.21 9.94 -2.16
CA TYR A 153 -3.45 9.55 -0.78
C TYR A 153 -2.85 8.17 -0.44
N ALA A 154 -2.72 7.90 0.86
CA ALA A 154 -2.50 6.57 1.39
C ALA A 154 -3.52 6.28 2.50
N ARG A 155 -3.94 5.02 2.62
CA ARG A 155 -4.87 4.55 3.65
C ARG A 155 -4.28 3.39 4.43
N VAL A 156 -4.48 3.42 5.74
CA VAL A 156 -4.23 2.29 6.64
C VAL A 156 -5.57 1.61 6.93
N PHE A 157 -5.59 0.29 6.85
CA PHE A 157 -6.76 -0.55 7.13
C PHE A 157 -6.47 -1.51 8.28
N SER A 158 -7.45 -1.65 9.17
CA SER A 158 -7.38 -2.61 10.28
C SER A 158 -7.37 -4.03 9.75
N GLY A 159 -6.44 -4.85 10.22
CA GLY A 159 -6.40 -6.27 9.87
C GLY A 159 -7.56 -7.07 10.43
N ARG A 160 -8.13 -6.61 11.56
CA ARG A 160 -9.25 -7.30 12.21
C ARG A 160 -10.59 -7.00 11.58
N THR A 161 -10.84 -5.74 11.20
CA THR A 161 -12.17 -5.30 10.76
C THR A 161 -12.23 -4.96 9.27
N GLY A 162 -11.08 -4.69 8.64
CA GLY A 162 -11.00 -4.14 7.29
C GLY A 162 -11.44 -2.67 7.20
N GLU A 163 -11.68 -2.00 8.33
CA GLU A 163 -12.06 -0.58 8.37
C GLU A 163 -10.83 0.33 8.19
N ILE A 164 -11.07 1.56 7.71
CA ILE A 164 -10.01 2.56 7.57
C ILE A 164 -9.64 3.09 8.96
N LEU A 165 -8.38 2.92 9.35
CA LEU A 165 -7.81 3.49 10.57
C LEU A 165 -7.32 4.92 10.35
N MET A 166 -6.65 5.14 9.21
CA MET A 166 -6.11 6.45 8.86
C MET A 166 -6.15 6.66 7.35
N GLU A 167 -6.41 7.90 6.95
CA GLU A 167 -6.21 8.37 5.59
C GLU A 167 -5.33 9.62 5.62
N VAL A 168 -4.27 9.62 4.80
CA VAL A 168 -3.39 10.76 4.64
C VAL A 168 -3.43 11.19 3.18
N SER A 169 -3.73 12.48 2.97
CA SER A 169 -3.74 13.14 1.68
C SER A 169 -3.01 14.48 1.80
N THR A 170 -2.74 15.13 0.67
CA THR A 170 -2.31 16.53 0.70
C THR A 170 -3.35 17.48 0.17
N THR A 171 -3.13 18.76 0.46
CA THR A 171 -3.95 19.86 -0.04
C THR A 171 -3.57 20.31 -1.45
N ALA A 172 -2.44 19.82 -1.98
CA ALA A 172 -1.97 20.17 -3.31
C ALA A 172 -2.48 19.15 -4.33
N SER A 173 -3.27 19.61 -5.30
CA SER A 173 -3.60 18.79 -6.46
C SER A 173 -2.29 18.32 -7.13
N LYS A 174 -2.17 17.03 -7.46
CA LYS A 174 -1.07 16.45 -8.28
C LYS A 174 0.28 16.27 -7.58
N ASP A 175 0.30 16.14 -6.27
CA ASP A 175 1.48 15.76 -5.50
C ASP A 175 1.84 14.27 -5.63
N GLY A 176 0.85 13.42 -5.94
CA GLY A 176 0.95 11.98 -6.03
C GLY A 176 1.53 11.27 -4.81
N LEU A 177 1.12 11.73 -3.63
CA LEU A 177 1.27 10.98 -2.39
C LEU A 177 0.70 9.56 -2.53
N GLY A 178 1.39 8.56 -2.00
CA GLY A 178 1.01 7.16 -2.13
C GLY A 178 1.66 6.45 -3.32
N VAL A 179 2.60 7.11 -4.02
CA VAL A 179 3.44 6.43 -5.02
C VAL A 179 4.33 5.35 -4.39
N SER A 180 4.70 5.55 -3.12
CA SER A 180 5.37 4.56 -2.29
C SER A 180 4.85 4.67 -0.86
N VAL A 181 4.63 3.53 -0.21
CA VAL A 181 4.32 3.43 1.21
C VAL A 181 5.24 2.39 1.84
N SER A 182 5.53 2.53 3.13
CA SER A 182 6.29 1.55 3.92
C SER A 182 5.89 1.63 5.39
N GLY A 183 5.74 0.50 6.05
CA GLY A 183 5.77 0.45 7.51
C GLY A 183 7.14 0.92 8.01
N ALA A 184 7.15 1.70 9.09
CA ALA A 184 8.39 2.28 9.63
C ALA A 184 8.70 1.81 11.06
N GLY A 185 7.80 1.02 11.67
CA GLY A 185 7.84 0.72 13.10
C GLY A 185 7.57 1.97 13.94
N ASP A 186 7.72 1.86 15.25
CA ASP A 186 7.60 3.00 16.15
C ASP A 186 8.88 3.86 16.10
N LEU A 187 8.84 4.97 15.37
CA LEU A 187 9.97 5.91 15.27
C LEU A 187 9.91 7.00 16.33
N ASN A 188 8.73 7.23 16.92
CA ASN A 188 8.48 8.35 17.81
C ASN A 188 8.54 7.97 19.31
N GLY A 189 8.52 6.66 19.61
CA GLY A 189 8.63 6.07 20.94
C GLY A 189 7.31 5.94 21.71
N ASP A 190 6.15 6.03 21.05
CA ASP A 190 4.82 5.93 21.68
C ASP A 190 4.24 4.51 21.72
N ALA A 191 5.01 3.52 21.27
CA ALA A 191 4.65 2.13 21.11
C ALA A 191 3.50 1.88 20.11
N VAL A 192 3.23 2.83 19.22
CA VAL A 192 2.35 2.67 18.06
C VAL A 192 3.22 2.68 16.79
N PRO A 193 3.04 1.73 15.87
CA PRO A 193 3.76 1.76 14.61
C PRO A 193 3.45 3.01 13.76
N ASP A 194 4.50 3.61 13.21
CA ASP A 194 4.44 4.68 12.24
C ASP A 194 4.57 4.13 10.80
N PHE A 195 4.22 4.95 9.80
CA PHE A 195 4.44 4.62 8.40
C PHE A 195 4.96 5.81 7.60
N ILE A 196 5.58 5.53 6.46
CA ILE A 196 6.09 6.54 5.54
C ILE A 196 5.26 6.50 4.26
N ALA A 197 4.87 7.67 3.76
CA ALA A 197 4.31 7.81 2.42
C ALA A 197 5.12 8.82 1.59
N GLY A 198 5.45 8.40 0.37
CA GLY A 198 6.18 9.16 -0.62
C GLY A 198 5.25 9.79 -1.65
N ALA A 199 5.72 10.91 -2.19
CA ALA A 199 5.11 11.69 -3.24
C ALA A 199 6.20 12.07 -4.25
N TRP A 200 5.95 11.77 -5.52
CA TRP A 200 6.80 12.16 -6.63
C TRP A 200 6.62 13.64 -7.01
N GLN A 201 7.51 14.14 -7.86
CA GLN A 201 7.59 15.55 -8.25
C GLN A 201 6.25 16.06 -8.84
N ASP A 202 5.74 17.19 -8.36
CA ASP A 202 4.50 17.76 -8.94
C ASP A 202 4.79 18.41 -10.32
N GLN A 203 3.75 18.55 -11.15
CA GLN A 203 3.87 19.19 -12.48
C GLN A 203 4.24 20.68 -12.42
N ASN A 204 4.43 21.27 -11.23
CA ASN A 204 4.79 22.67 -11.04
C ASN A 204 6.27 22.85 -10.63
N GLY A 205 7.05 21.77 -10.59
CA GLY A 205 8.48 21.82 -10.26
C GLY A 205 8.80 21.77 -8.77
N LEU A 206 7.83 21.46 -7.90
CA LEU A 206 8.11 21.18 -6.49
C LEU A 206 8.83 19.82 -6.36
N PRO A 207 9.87 19.71 -5.53
CA PRO A 207 10.55 18.44 -5.29
C PRO A 207 9.57 17.40 -4.73
N GLY A 208 9.75 16.14 -5.13
CA GLY A 208 9.10 15.02 -4.46
C GLY A 208 9.49 14.97 -2.98
N PHE A 209 8.65 14.37 -2.15
CA PHE A 209 8.88 14.26 -0.72
C PHE A 209 8.56 12.87 -0.19
N ALA A 210 9.09 12.54 0.98
CA ALA A 210 8.63 11.45 1.81
C ALA A 210 8.29 12.01 3.19
N ARG A 211 7.18 11.56 3.79
CA ARG A 211 6.75 11.97 5.13
C ARG A 211 6.50 10.74 5.99
N VAL A 212 6.95 10.82 7.24
CA VAL A 212 6.55 9.91 8.31
C VAL A 212 5.21 10.40 8.84
N TYR A 213 4.29 9.47 9.06
CA TYR A 213 2.99 9.66 9.66
C TYR A 213 2.94 8.80 10.91
N ALA A 214 2.73 9.47 12.04
CA ALA A 214 2.65 8.79 13.32
C ALA A 214 1.35 7.98 13.41
N GLY A 215 1.43 6.76 13.93
CA GLY A 215 0.23 6.04 14.33
C GLY A 215 -0.44 6.75 15.52
N GLU A 216 -1.76 6.68 15.62
CA GLU A 216 -2.48 7.21 16.77
C GLU A 216 -3.27 6.08 17.43
N ARG A 217 -3.00 5.82 18.71
CA ARG A 217 -3.86 4.90 19.48
C ARG A 217 -5.25 5.53 19.62
N PRO A 218 -6.35 4.80 19.34
CA PRO A 218 -7.69 5.31 19.60
C PRO A 218 -7.80 5.76 21.06
N ALA A 219 -8.19 7.02 21.26
CA ALA A 219 -8.35 7.55 22.60
C ALA A 219 -9.38 6.70 23.38
N PRO A 220 -9.17 6.41 24.68
CA PRO A 220 -10.18 5.75 25.49
C PRO A 220 -11.52 6.50 25.35
N PRO A 221 -12.67 5.79 25.35
CA PRO A 221 -13.96 6.43 25.18
C PRO A 221 -14.14 7.58 26.20
N GLY A 222 -14.25 8.81 25.68
CA GLY A 222 -14.35 10.04 26.49
C GLY A 222 -13.20 11.04 26.31
N CYS A 223 -12.11 10.67 25.63
CA CYS A 223 -11.06 11.62 25.24
C CYS A 223 -11.23 12.04 23.78
N ALA A 224 -11.20 13.35 23.50
CA ALA A 224 -11.23 13.86 22.13
C ALA A 224 -9.94 13.47 21.39
N PRO A 225 -10.00 13.11 20.09
CA PRO A 225 -8.80 12.81 19.31
C PRO A 225 -7.90 14.05 19.25
N VAL A 226 -6.59 13.83 19.45
CA VAL A 226 -5.58 14.88 19.28
C VAL A 226 -5.15 14.83 17.83
N ASN A 227 -5.70 15.72 16.98
CA ASN A 227 -5.23 15.85 15.61
C ASN A 227 -3.77 16.33 15.62
N VAL A 228 -2.80 15.42 15.47
CA VAL A 228 -1.41 15.83 15.24
C VAL A 228 -1.23 16.06 13.75
N THR A 229 -1.56 17.27 13.28
CA THR A 229 -1.04 17.71 11.99
C THR A 229 0.46 17.88 12.12
N THR A 230 1.25 16.87 11.75
CA THR A 230 2.69 17.04 11.59
C THR A 230 2.93 17.96 10.40
N SER A 231 3.01 19.27 10.67
CA SER A 231 3.63 20.21 9.76
C SER A 231 5.06 19.75 9.51
N ALA A 232 5.41 19.58 8.23
CA ALA A 232 6.69 19.10 7.74
C ALA A 232 7.88 19.56 8.59
N LEU A 233 8.55 18.63 9.28
CA LEU A 233 9.92 18.85 9.70
C LEU A 233 10.78 18.81 8.44
N GLY A 234 11.03 20.00 7.89
CA GLY A 234 12.00 20.20 6.82
C GLY A 234 13.38 19.74 7.29
N VAL A 235 14.05 18.97 6.44
CA VAL A 235 15.45 18.57 6.61
C VAL A 235 16.29 19.82 6.84
N ALA A 236 16.77 20.03 8.07
CA ALA A 236 17.82 20.99 8.32
C ALA A 236 19.09 20.48 7.63
N ALA A 237 19.50 21.17 6.58
CA ALA A 237 20.78 20.94 5.93
C ALA A 237 21.89 21.05 6.98
N PHE A 238 22.63 19.96 7.22
CA PHE A 238 23.95 20.04 7.82
C PHE A 238 24.87 20.67 6.78
N ALA A 239 25.18 21.96 6.93
CA ALA A 239 26.36 22.54 6.31
C ALA A 239 27.57 22.10 7.13
N ALA A 240 28.60 21.62 6.41
CA ALA A 240 29.88 21.16 6.93
C ALA A 240 30.66 22.24 7.70
#